data_AF-A0A7S3XXY1-F1
#
_entry.id   AF-A0A7S3XXY1-F1
#
_cell.length_a   1.000
_cell.length_b   1.000
_cell.length_c   1.000
_cell.angle_alpha   90.00
_cell.angle_beta   90.00
_cell.angle_gamma   90.00
#
_symmetry.space_group_name_H-M   'P 1'
#
loop_
_entity.id
_entity.type
_entity.pdbx_description
1 polymer ?
#
loop_
_entity_poly.entity_id
_entity_poly.type
_entity_poly.pdbx_seq_one_letter_code
_entity_poly.pdbx_strand_id
1 'polypeptide(L)'
;FLDKVPIHVEVNQLEDSVEEPEAIKEKVEALLNEAYPVFTEGPIDFSSSQYLQSNVASIRICDLDECPLVGDGPVSFWRATIFLHVYQLCEEGPEQEMVDGEEDLPALEQWALPARELHGLWGSLVLEHGVKRDLVEYAQAALLFSDKGVDPALVTWNRVVLLHGPPGTGKTSLCKALAQKLAIRLSDRYNDTHLLEINAHSLFSKWFSESGKLVMRLFQHIQELVEDEESLVCVLIDEVESLTAARSSALGGSEPGDAVRVVNAVLTQLDNLRKRPNVLVLATSNLSSAIDIAFVDRADIKQYVGLPPARARHAILRGCLAELMRAGLAHPPRPLATWEEAARGAARGR
;
A
#
# COMPACT_ATOMS: atom_id res chain seq x y z
N PHE A 1 2.03 -34.32 -0.90
CA PHE A 1 1.29 -33.34 -1.72
C PHE A 1 2.26 -32.22 -2.01
N LEU A 2 2.60 -31.94 -3.27
CA LEU A 2 3.48 -30.82 -3.60
C LEU A 2 2.70 -29.54 -3.27
N ASP A 3 3.23 -28.68 -2.41
CA ASP A 3 2.65 -27.36 -2.15
C ASP A 3 2.58 -26.60 -3.47
N LYS A 4 1.36 -26.27 -3.90
CA LYS A 4 1.15 -25.47 -5.11
C LYS A 4 1.60 -24.04 -4.83
N VAL A 5 2.23 -23.42 -5.82
CA VAL A 5 2.66 -22.04 -5.78
C VAL A 5 1.44 -21.13 -6.02
N PRO A 6 1.12 -20.20 -5.10
CA PRO A 6 0.08 -19.20 -5.35
C PRO A 6 0.58 -18.22 -6.42
N ILE A 7 -0.23 -18.00 -7.45
CA ILE A 7 0.04 -17.03 -8.52
C ILE A 7 -1.09 -16.01 -8.51
N HIS A 8 -0.74 -14.76 -8.25
CA HIS A 8 -1.69 -13.66 -8.29
C HIS A 8 -1.64 -13.00 -9.67
N VAL A 9 -2.81 -12.86 -10.28
CA VAL A 9 -2.99 -12.20 -11.57
C VAL A 9 -3.90 -11.00 -11.37
N GLU A 10 -3.39 -9.83 -11.68
CA GLU A 10 -4.09 -8.55 -11.56
C GLU A 10 -4.60 -8.14 -12.94
N VAL A 11 -5.91 -7.90 -13.03
CA VAL A 11 -6.65 -7.60 -14.26
C VAL A 11 -7.28 -6.22 -14.11
N ASN A 12 -6.72 -5.23 -14.79
CA ASN A 12 -7.23 -3.87 -14.81
C ASN A 12 -8.32 -3.74 -15.87
N GLN A 13 -9.57 -3.59 -15.45
CA GLN A 13 -10.73 -3.33 -16.30
C GLN A 13 -10.69 -1.90 -16.85
N LEU A 14 -11.12 -1.72 -18.10
CA LEU A 14 -11.28 -0.39 -18.69
C LEU A 14 -12.38 0.40 -17.98
N GLU A 15 -12.24 1.71 -17.87
CA GLU A 15 -13.22 2.60 -17.22
C GLU A 15 -14.61 2.54 -17.87
N ASP A 16 -14.67 2.41 -19.19
CA ASP A 16 -15.90 2.34 -19.98
C ASP A 16 -16.48 0.92 -20.08
N SER A 17 -15.80 -0.08 -19.53
CA SER A 17 -16.27 -1.46 -19.51
C SER A 17 -17.33 -1.66 -18.43
N VAL A 18 -18.51 -2.11 -18.85
CA VAL A 18 -19.65 -2.47 -17.98
C VAL A 18 -19.76 -3.97 -17.70
N GLU A 19 -18.77 -4.76 -18.14
CA GLU A 19 -18.76 -6.20 -17.93
C GLU A 19 -18.59 -6.57 -16.46
N GLU A 20 -19.25 -7.65 -16.05
CA GLU A 20 -19.14 -8.18 -14.69
C GLU A 20 -17.73 -8.78 -14.45
N PRO A 21 -17.13 -8.56 -13.27
CA PRO A 21 -15.80 -9.09 -12.94
C PRO A 21 -15.68 -10.60 -13.15
N GLU A 22 -16.71 -11.38 -12.82
CA GLU A 22 -16.76 -12.83 -13.00
C GLU A 22 -16.61 -13.24 -14.47
N ALA A 23 -17.30 -12.56 -15.38
CA ALA A 23 -17.22 -12.84 -16.81
C ALA A 23 -15.80 -12.55 -17.36
N ILE A 24 -15.16 -11.50 -16.86
CA ILE A 24 -13.76 -11.20 -17.17
C ILE A 24 -12.84 -12.29 -16.61
N LYS A 25 -13.03 -12.70 -15.35
CA LYS A 25 -12.24 -13.77 -14.72
C LYS A 25 -12.29 -15.07 -15.53
N GLU A 26 -13.48 -15.50 -15.96
CA GLU A 26 -13.64 -16.72 -16.78
C GLU A 26 -12.84 -16.64 -18.10
N LYS A 27 -12.88 -15.49 -18.78
CA LYS A 27 -12.15 -15.28 -20.04
C LYS A 27 -10.64 -15.22 -19.84
N VAL A 28 -10.18 -14.60 -18.75
CA VAL A 28 -8.76 -14.58 -18.41
C VAL A 28 -8.28 -15.98 -18.02
N GLU A 29 -9.05 -16.75 -17.26
CA GLU A 29 -8.70 -18.12 -16.89
C GLU A 29 -8.59 -19.03 -18.13
N ALA A 30 -9.52 -18.91 -19.07
CA ALA A 30 -9.45 -19.63 -20.35
C ALA A 30 -8.18 -19.27 -21.13
N LEU A 31 -7.84 -17.97 -21.23
CA LEU A 31 -6.60 -17.51 -21.87
C LEU A 31 -5.35 -18.12 -21.21
N LEU A 32 -5.27 -18.10 -19.88
CA LEU A 32 -4.13 -18.64 -19.14
C LEU A 32 -3.96 -20.15 -19.38
N ASN A 33 -5.05 -20.90 -19.36
CA ASN A 33 -5.02 -22.35 -19.57
C ASN A 33 -4.66 -22.74 -21.01
N GLU A 34 -5.06 -21.95 -22.00
CA GLU A 34 -4.78 -22.23 -23.42
C GLU A 34 -3.37 -21.78 -23.85
N ALA A 35 -2.95 -20.59 -23.43
CA ALA A 35 -1.77 -19.94 -23.99
C ALA A 35 -0.51 -20.02 -23.10
N TYR A 36 -0.65 -20.29 -21.80
CA TYR A 36 0.45 -20.18 -20.83
C TYR A 36 0.77 -21.51 -20.12
N PRO A 37 1.68 -22.34 -20.69
CA PRO A 37 2.14 -23.56 -20.01
C PRO A 37 3.04 -23.26 -18.80
N VAL A 38 3.61 -22.06 -18.74
CA VAL A 38 4.51 -21.63 -17.68
C VAL A 38 4.27 -20.16 -17.38
N PHE A 39 4.33 -19.80 -16.11
CA PHE A 39 4.08 -18.46 -15.59
C PHE A 39 5.37 -17.77 -15.15
N THR A 40 5.48 -16.50 -15.50
CA THR A 40 6.57 -15.58 -15.13
C THR A 40 5.98 -14.24 -14.71
N GLU A 41 6.63 -13.56 -13.76
CA GLU A 41 6.29 -12.19 -13.38
C GLU A 41 6.21 -11.28 -14.61
N GLY A 42 5.17 -10.46 -14.70
CA GLY A 42 5.04 -9.45 -15.76
C GLY A 42 3.73 -9.51 -16.56
N PRO A 43 3.65 -8.71 -17.64
CA PRO A 43 2.42 -8.56 -18.41
C PRO A 43 2.06 -9.83 -19.17
N ILE A 44 0.76 -10.11 -19.26
CA ILE A 44 0.18 -11.16 -20.09
C ILE A 44 -0.33 -10.54 -21.39
N ASP A 45 -0.02 -11.19 -22.50
CA ASP A 45 -0.54 -10.82 -23.81
C ASP A 45 -1.92 -11.46 -24.00
N PHE A 46 -2.91 -10.62 -24.29
CA PHE A 46 -4.29 -11.01 -24.57
C PHE A 46 -4.73 -10.53 -25.95
N SER A 47 -3.76 -10.25 -26.84
CA SER A 47 -4.01 -9.82 -28.23
C SER A 47 -4.81 -10.84 -29.05
N SER A 48 -4.89 -12.10 -28.61
CA SER A 48 -5.71 -13.14 -29.23
C SER A 48 -7.21 -13.02 -28.93
N SER A 49 -7.59 -12.30 -27.87
CA SER A 49 -8.97 -12.20 -27.40
C SER A 49 -9.55 -10.82 -27.66
N GLN A 50 -10.45 -10.73 -28.65
CA GLN A 50 -11.17 -9.49 -28.95
C GLN A 50 -12.02 -9.02 -27.75
N TYR A 51 -12.62 -9.95 -27.00
CA TYR A 51 -13.39 -9.64 -25.80
C TYR A 51 -12.53 -8.97 -24.73
N LEU A 52 -11.34 -9.50 -24.45
CA LEU A 52 -10.46 -8.91 -23.44
C LEU A 52 -9.93 -7.55 -23.92
N GLN A 53 -9.64 -7.37 -25.21
CA GLN A 53 -9.23 -6.06 -25.74
C GLN A 53 -10.29 -4.97 -25.59
N SER A 54 -11.57 -5.33 -25.62
CA SER A 54 -12.67 -4.38 -25.47
C SER A 54 -12.97 -4.01 -24.02
N ASN A 55 -12.54 -4.82 -23.05
CA ASN A 55 -12.95 -4.67 -21.65
C ASN A 55 -11.80 -4.53 -20.65
N VAL A 56 -10.58 -4.91 -21.03
CA VAL A 56 -9.42 -5.00 -20.13
C VAL A 56 -8.29 -4.12 -20.63
N ALA A 57 -7.80 -3.24 -19.77
CA ALA A 57 -6.69 -2.34 -20.03
C ALA A 57 -5.34 -3.07 -19.94
N SER A 58 -5.18 -3.97 -18.96
CA SER A 58 -3.95 -4.73 -18.76
C SER A 58 -4.17 -5.98 -17.91
N ILE A 59 -3.39 -7.04 -18.19
CA ILE A 59 -3.32 -8.25 -17.36
C ILE A 59 -1.86 -8.45 -16.95
N ARG A 60 -1.60 -8.73 -15.67
CA ARG A 60 -0.24 -8.94 -15.15
C ARG A 60 -0.18 -10.04 -14.09
N ILE A 61 0.84 -10.89 -14.17
CA ILE A 61 1.24 -11.78 -13.08
C ILE A 61 2.13 -10.98 -12.12
N CYS A 62 1.77 -10.97 -10.84
CA CYS A 62 2.39 -10.15 -9.81
C CYS A 62 2.95 -10.98 -8.64
N ASP A 63 4.01 -10.44 -8.01
CA ASP A 63 4.66 -10.90 -6.77
C ASP A 63 5.24 -12.33 -6.83
N LEU A 64 5.48 -12.87 -8.03
CA LEU A 64 6.08 -14.19 -8.22
C LEU A 64 7.56 -14.22 -7.79
N ASP A 65 8.25 -13.08 -7.92
CA ASP A 65 9.65 -12.88 -7.50
C ASP A 65 9.83 -12.81 -5.97
N GLU A 66 8.78 -12.43 -5.25
CA GLU A 66 8.73 -12.41 -3.78
C GLU A 66 8.36 -13.78 -3.18
N CYS A 67 7.85 -14.72 -3.99
CA CYS A 67 7.36 -16.01 -3.53
C CYS A 67 8.51 -17.00 -3.22
N PRO A 68 8.63 -17.51 -1.98
CA PRO A 68 9.74 -18.38 -1.57
C PRO A 68 9.66 -19.80 -2.16
N LEU A 69 8.49 -20.21 -2.65
CA LEU A 69 8.26 -21.50 -3.30
C LEU A 69 8.75 -21.51 -4.76
N VAL A 70 9.06 -20.35 -5.30
CA VAL A 70 9.57 -20.15 -6.66
C VAL A 70 11.10 -20.19 -6.61
N GLY A 71 11.70 -21.07 -7.41
CA GLY A 71 13.16 -21.07 -7.60
C GLY A 71 13.58 -19.99 -8.62
N ASP A 72 14.80 -20.06 -9.14
CA ASP A 72 15.31 -19.12 -10.17
C ASP A 72 14.65 -19.30 -11.57
N GLY A 73 13.45 -19.91 -11.64
CA GLY A 73 12.85 -20.36 -12.89
C GLY A 73 11.33 -20.22 -12.93
N PRO A 74 10.77 -20.33 -14.14
CA PRO A 74 9.35 -20.07 -14.38
C PRO A 74 8.48 -21.20 -13.78
N VAL A 75 7.26 -20.86 -13.37
CA VAL A 75 6.36 -21.80 -12.66
C VAL A 75 5.44 -22.51 -13.63
N SER A 76 5.56 -23.83 -13.73
CA SER A 76 4.70 -24.63 -14.60
C SER A 76 3.24 -24.64 -14.14
N PHE A 77 2.29 -24.66 -15.08
CA PHE A 77 0.87 -24.49 -14.78
C PHE A 77 0.31 -25.52 -13.77
N TRP A 78 0.75 -26.77 -13.81
CA TRP A 78 0.28 -27.83 -12.89
C TRP A 78 0.74 -27.63 -11.44
N ARG A 79 1.77 -26.80 -11.20
CA ARG A 79 2.26 -26.44 -9.88
C ARG A 79 1.61 -25.16 -9.35
N ALA A 80 0.80 -24.47 -10.14
CA ALA A 80 0.22 -23.18 -9.78
C ALA A 80 -1.19 -23.32 -9.20
N THR A 81 -1.53 -22.42 -8.29
CA THR A 81 -2.90 -22.06 -7.93
C THR A 81 -3.10 -20.60 -8.32
N ILE A 82 -3.98 -20.32 -9.28
CA ILE A 82 -4.19 -18.98 -9.83
C ILE A 82 -5.25 -18.26 -8.99
N PHE A 83 -4.96 -17.01 -8.62
CA PHE A 83 -5.88 -16.08 -7.98
C PHE A 83 -6.04 -14.87 -8.89
N LEU A 84 -7.24 -14.70 -9.46
CA LEU A 84 -7.56 -13.61 -10.37
C LEU A 84 -8.19 -12.45 -9.60
N HIS A 85 -7.59 -11.27 -9.70
CA HIS A 85 -8.05 -10.04 -9.07
C HIS A 85 -8.44 -9.06 -10.17
N VAL A 86 -9.75 -8.93 -10.42
CA VAL A 86 -10.28 -7.94 -11.36
C VAL A 86 -10.59 -6.68 -10.58
N TYR A 87 -10.15 -5.54 -11.11
CA TYR A 87 -10.39 -4.23 -10.52
C TYR A 87 -10.50 -3.17 -11.61
N GLN A 88 -11.19 -2.08 -11.30
CA GLN A 88 -11.27 -0.88 -12.13
C GLN A 88 -10.61 0.28 -11.39
N LEU A 89 -9.90 1.15 -12.11
CA LEU A 89 -9.24 2.31 -11.50
C LEU A 89 -10.22 3.48 -11.36
N CYS A 90 -10.27 4.09 -10.18
CA CYS A 90 -10.90 5.38 -9.99
C CYS A 90 -10.02 6.48 -10.61
N GLU A 91 -10.58 7.24 -11.55
CA GLU A 91 -9.88 8.36 -12.22
C GLU A 91 -10.00 9.68 -11.43
N GLU A 92 -10.86 9.72 -10.40
CA GLU A 92 -10.96 10.87 -9.50
C GLU A 92 -9.73 10.95 -8.59
N GLY A 93 -9.23 12.17 -8.41
CA GLY A 93 -8.08 12.45 -7.54
C GLY A 93 -8.46 12.45 -6.06
N PRO A 94 -7.52 12.78 -5.15
CA PRO A 94 -7.83 12.88 -3.74
C PRO A 94 -8.87 13.96 -3.49
N GLU A 95 -9.91 13.60 -2.75
CA GLU A 95 -10.88 14.55 -2.24
C GLU A 95 -10.34 15.18 -0.95
N GLN A 96 -10.46 16.51 -0.85
CA GLN A 96 -10.32 17.23 0.40
C GLN A 96 -11.74 17.49 0.90
N GLU A 97 -12.19 16.74 1.92
CA GLU A 97 -13.56 16.86 2.38
C GLU A 97 -13.83 18.20 3.11
N MET A 98 -15.00 18.75 2.79
CA MET A 98 -15.62 19.90 3.45
C MET A 98 -16.71 19.42 4.39
N VAL A 99 -16.51 19.55 5.71
CA VAL A 99 -17.56 19.21 6.68
C VAL A 99 -18.43 20.44 6.94
N ASP A 100 -19.70 20.39 6.56
CA ASP A 100 -20.76 21.36 6.91
C ASP A 100 -20.55 22.83 6.46
N GLY A 101 -19.89 23.08 5.31
CA GLY A 101 -19.79 24.43 4.73
C GLY A 101 -19.01 25.46 5.56
N GLU A 102 -18.32 25.01 6.62
CA GLU A 102 -17.23 25.71 7.29
C GLU A 102 -15.90 25.07 6.87
N GLU A 103 -14.84 25.89 6.81
CA GLU A 103 -13.44 25.62 6.46
C GLU A 103 -13.05 24.14 6.21
N ASP A 104 -12.42 23.90 5.05
CA ASP A 104 -11.80 22.62 4.61
C ASP A 104 -11.28 21.79 5.79
N LEU A 105 -11.39 20.46 5.79
CA LEU A 105 -10.56 19.60 6.66
C LEU A 105 -9.17 19.50 6.01
N PRO A 106 -8.27 20.49 6.10
CA PRO A 106 -7.23 20.66 5.12
C PRO A 106 -5.99 19.84 5.53
N ALA A 107 -6.21 18.78 6.31
CA ALA A 107 -5.23 17.86 6.87
C ALA A 107 -5.62 16.39 6.62
N LEU A 108 -6.73 16.14 5.93
CA LEU A 108 -7.17 14.82 5.50
C LEU A 108 -7.23 14.82 3.96
N GLU A 109 -6.52 13.89 3.34
CA GLU A 109 -6.67 13.55 1.93
C GLU A 109 -7.31 12.17 1.82
N GLN A 110 -8.34 12.03 0.99
CA GLN A 110 -9.09 10.79 0.80
C GLN A 110 -8.98 10.29 -0.63
N TRP A 111 -8.67 9.00 -0.81
CA TRP A 111 -8.76 8.32 -2.10
C TRP A 111 -9.77 7.19 -2.04
N ALA A 112 -10.61 7.08 -3.07
CA ALA A 112 -11.27 5.84 -3.42
C ALA A 112 -10.27 4.90 -4.13
N LEU A 113 -10.11 3.69 -3.63
CA LEU A 113 -9.17 2.71 -4.14
C LEU A 113 -9.90 1.57 -4.87
N PRO A 114 -9.30 1.01 -5.94
CA PRO A 114 -7.98 1.32 -6.49
C PRO A 114 -7.91 2.64 -7.27
N ALA A 115 -6.99 3.55 -6.91
CA ALA A 115 -6.87 4.87 -7.53
C ALA A 115 -5.90 4.88 -8.73
N ARG A 116 -6.21 5.65 -9.77
CA ARG A 116 -5.35 5.87 -10.95
C ARG A 116 -4.00 6.45 -10.58
N GLU A 117 -3.97 7.43 -9.69
CA GLU A 117 -2.73 8.11 -9.27
C GLU A 117 -1.72 7.17 -8.59
N LEU A 118 -2.23 6.12 -7.93
CA LEU A 118 -1.42 5.14 -7.22
C LEU A 118 -1.10 3.91 -8.09
N HIS A 119 -1.61 3.85 -9.32
CA HIS A 119 -1.39 2.73 -10.21
C HIS A 119 0.09 2.59 -10.59
N GLY A 120 0.64 1.39 -10.38
CA GLY A 120 2.06 1.11 -10.63
C GLY A 120 3.02 1.55 -9.52
N LEU A 121 2.55 2.26 -8.49
CA LEU A 121 3.37 2.68 -7.35
C LEU A 121 3.98 1.49 -6.60
N TRP A 122 3.23 0.39 -6.45
CA TRP A 122 3.74 -0.85 -5.85
C TRP A 122 4.96 -1.40 -6.59
N GLY A 123 4.94 -1.41 -7.93
CA GLY A 123 6.03 -1.93 -8.74
C GLY A 123 7.25 -1.00 -8.81
N SER A 124 7.07 0.31 -8.63
CA SER A 124 8.15 1.29 -8.70
C SER A 124 9.04 1.31 -7.46
N LEU A 125 8.52 0.89 -6.30
CA LEU A 125 9.26 0.83 -5.05
C LEU A 125 10.22 -0.37 -5.06
N VAL A 126 11.52 -0.14 -4.96
CA VAL A 126 12.52 -1.22 -4.88
C VAL A 126 13.03 -1.35 -3.45
N LEU A 127 12.59 -2.40 -2.76
CA LEU A 127 12.92 -2.69 -1.36
C LEU A 127 13.78 -3.96 -1.25
N GLU A 128 14.17 -4.29 -0.03
CA GLU A 128 14.77 -5.59 0.27
C GLU A 128 13.75 -6.72 0.05
N HIS A 129 14.24 -7.88 -0.38
CA HIS A 129 13.41 -9.05 -0.69
C HIS A 129 12.59 -9.48 0.53
N GLY A 130 11.33 -9.84 0.31
CA GLY A 130 10.39 -10.27 1.34
C GLY A 130 9.61 -9.13 2.00
N VAL A 131 10.14 -7.91 2.09
CA VAL A 131 9.49 -6.81 2.82
C VAL A 131 8.08 -6.53 2.30
N LYS A 132 7.92 -6.47 0.97
CA LYS A 132 6.62 -6.23 0.33
C LYS A 132 5.63 -7.37 0.59
N ARG A 133 6.09 -8.61 0.45
CA ARG A 133 5.28 -9.80 0.69
C ARG A 133 4.83 -9.85 2.15
N ASP A 134 5.76 -9.69 3.09
CA ASP A 134 5.49 -9.79 4.51
C ASP A 134 4.47 -8.72 4.95
N LEU A 135 4.51 -7.51 4.37
CA LEU A 135 3.52 -6.46 4.60
C LEU A 135 2.12 -6.84 4.08
N VAL A 136 2.03 -7.37 2.86
CA VAL A 136 0.74 -7.80 2.27
C VAL A 136 0.16 -8.99 3.03
N GLU A 137 0.96 -10.02 3.28
CA GLU A 137 0.55 -11.23 4.01
C GLU A 137 0.08 -10.88 5.42
N TYR A 138 0.82 -10.02 6.12
CA TYR A 138 0.41 -9.53 7.44
C TYR A 138 -0.94 -8.82 7.38
N ALA A 139 -1.10 -7.84 6.48
CA ALA A 139 -2.32 -7.05 6.40
C ALA A 139 -3.53 -7.92 6.02
N GLN A 140 -3.36 -8.85 5.07
CA GLN A 140 -4.40 -9.82 4.71
C GLN A 140 -4.74 -10.74 5.88
N ALA A 141 -3.75 -11.26 6.61
CA ALA A 141 -3.99 -12.10 7.78
C ALA A 141 -4.71 -11.34 8.90
N ALA A 142 -4.34 -10.09 9.16
CA ALA A 142 -4.97 -9.25 10.18
C ALA A 142 -6.45 -8.97 9.86
N LEU A 143 -6.77 -8.71 8.58
CA LEU A 143 -8.14 -8.53 8.11
C LEU A 143 -8.92 -9.86 8.09
N LEU A 144 -8.27 -10.98 7.78
CA LEU A 144 -8.89 -12.30 7.83
C LEU A 144 -9.23 -12.72 9.27
N PHE A 145 -8.34 -12.51 10.22
CA PHE A 145 -8.59 -12.79 11.64
C PHE A 145 -9.77 -11.99 12.17
N SER A 146 -9.86 -10.74 11.71
CA SER A 146 -11.01 -9.88 11.95
C SER A 146 -12.32 -10.47 11.42
N ASP A 147 -12.34 -10.84 10.14
CA ASP A 147 -13.52 -11.42 9.47
C ASP A 147 -13.98 -12.73 10.10
N LYS A 148 -13.03 -13.53 10.62
CA LYS A 148 -13.32 -14.78 11.33
C LYS A 148 -13.66 -14.60 12.80
N GLY A 149 -13.71 -13.36 13.30
CA GLY A 149 -14.07 -13.06 14.68
C GLY A 149 -13.11 -13.68 15.69
N VAL A 150 -11.82 -13.81 15.33
CA VAL A 150 -10.81 -14.32 16.26
C VAL A 150 -10.75 -13.37 17.47
N ASP A 151 -10.65 -13.92 18.68
CA ASP A 151 -10.64 -13.13 19.92
C ASP A 151 -9.27 -12.43 20.11
N PRO A 152 -9.22 -11.08 20.05
CA PRO A 152 -7.98 -10.32 20.21
C PRO A 152 -7.36 -10.46 21.62
N ALA A 153 -8.12 -10.91 22.62
CA ALA A 153 -7.62 -11.18 23.96
C ALA A 153 -6.81 -12.49 24.06
N LEU A 154 -7.05 -13.43 23.15
CA LEU A 154 -6.35 -14.73 23.11
C LEU A 154 -5.20 -14.72 22.11
N VAL A 155 -5.43 -14.12 20.95
CA VAL A 155 -4.44 -13.98 19.89
C VAL A 155 -4.35 -12.49 19.62
N THR A 156 -3.25 -11.85 20.01
CA THR A 156 -3.14 -10.39 19.94
C THR A 156 -2.72 -9.94 18.54
N TRP A 157 -3.54 -9.11 17.91
CA TRP A 157 -3.16 -8.26 16.78
C TRP A 157 -3.88 -6.92 16.93
N ASN A 158 -3.20 -5.85 16.55
CA ASN A 158 -3.64 -4.48 16.70
C ASN A 158 -3.98 -3.79 15.36
N ARG A 159 -3.76 -4.45 14.21
CA ARG A 159 -4.00 -3.91 12.85
C ARG A 159 -3.25 -2.60 12.59
N VAL A 160 -2.07 -2.45 13.19
CA VAL A 160 -1.22 -1.27 13.01
C VAL A 160 0.09 -1.70 12.36
N VAL A 161 0.39 -1.08 11.21
CA VAL A 161 1.67 -1.21 10.51
C VAL A 161 2.43 0.11 10.66
N LEU A 162 3.62 0.05 11.27
CA LEU A 162 4.52 1.18 11.42
C LEU A 162 5.73 1.01 10.51
N LEU A 163 5.91 1.95 9.58
CA LEU A 163 7.10 2.07 8.75
C LEU A 163 8.01 3.16 9.32
N HIS A 164 9.27 2.86 9.58
CA HIS A 164 10.20 3.86 10.11
C HIS A 164 11.57 3.85 9.44
N GLY A 165 12.23 5.00 9.38
CA GLY A 165 13.55 5.12 8.74
C GLY A 165 13.80 6.51 8.18
N PRO A 166 14.97 6.77 7.59
CA PRO A 166 15.35 8.11 7.12
C PRO A 166 14.31 8.75 6.18
N PRO A 167 14.20 10.09 6.12
CA PRO A 167 13.31 10.76 5.17
C PRO A 167 13.72 10.43 3.72
N GLY A 168 12.73 10.42 2.82
CA GLY A 168 12.96 10.15 1.40
C GLY A 168 13.18 8.67 1.02
N THR A 169 12.94 7.72 1.95
CA THR A 169 13.04 6.27 1.66
C THR A 169 11.74 5.65 1.12
N GLY A 170 10.72 6.46 0.84
CA GLY A 170 9.46 5.99 0.22
C GLY A 170 8.45 5.36 1.19
N LYS A 171 8.53 5.64 2.50
CA LYS A 171 7.62 5.09 3.52
C LYS A 171 6.15 5.43 3.24
N THR A 172 5.82 6.72 3.05
CA THR A 172 4.47 7.18 2.73
C THR A 172 3.97 6.53 1.44
N SER A 173 4.79 6.53 0.39
CA SER A 173 4.50 5.84 -0.87
C SER A 173 4.26 4.34 -0.69
N LEU A 174 5.00 3.66 0.19
CA LEU A 174 4.82 2.24 0.48
C LEU A 174 3.49 1.98 1.20
N CYS A 175 3.08 2.83 2.14
CA CYS A 175 1.76 2.75 2.75
C CYS A 175 0.64 2.92 1.71
N LYS A 176 0.72 3.95 0.86
CA LYS A 176 -0.26 4.18 -0.22
C LYS A 176 -0.32 2.98 -1.19
N ALA A 177 0.85 2.46 -1.57
CA ALA A 177 0.95 1.30 -2.45
C ALA A 177 0.41 0.02 -1.79
N LEU A 178 0.63 -0.18 -0.48
CA LEU A 178 0.06 -1.30 0.27
C LEU A 178 -1.47 -1.21 0.31
N ALA A 179 -2.04 -0.03 0.59
CA ALA A 179 -3.49 0.18 0.56
C ALA A 179 -4.08 -0.13 -0.83
N GLN A 180 -3.47 0.40 -1.89
CA GLN A 180 -3.84 0.08 -3.28
C GLN A 180 -3.80 -1.43 -3.55
N LYS A 181 -2.73 -2.11 -3.10
CA LYS A 181 -2.56 -3.54 -3.28
C LYS A 181 -3.64 -4.34 -2.54
N LEU A 182 -4.00 -3.93 -1.32
CA LEU A 182 -5.05 -4.56 -0.54
C LEU A 182 -6.43 -4.38 -1.17
N ALA A 183 -6.75 -3.19 -1.69
CA ALA A 183 -7.99 -2.94 -2.42
C ALA A 183 -8.16 -3.92 -3.59
N ILE A 184 -7.08 -4.14 -4.35
CA ILE A 184 -7.09 -5.10 -5.47
C ILE A 184 -7.20 -6.55 -4.96
N ARG A 185 -6.46 -6.91 -3.91
CA ARG A 185 -6.38 -8.30 -3.41
C ARG A 185 -7.62 -8.77 -2.66
N LEU A 186 -8.41 -7.83 -2.16
CA LEU A 186 -9.58 -8.09 -1.33
C LEU A 186 -10.86 -7.58 -2.01
N SER A 187 -10.84 -7.36 -3.33
CA SER A 187 -12.01 -6.92 -4.09
C SER A 187 -13.17 -7.92 -4.06
N ASP A 188 -12.90 -9.20 -3.79
CA ASP A 188 -13.93 -10.23 -3.56
C ASP A 188 -14.61 -10.12 -2.19
N ARG A 189 -14.00 -9.37 -1.24
CA ARG A 189 -14.50 -9.22 0.14
C ARG A 189 -15.05 -7.83 0.42
N TYR A 190 -14.43 -6.79 -0.11
CA TYR A 190 -14.84 -5.41 0.10
C TYR A 190 -15.27 -4.81 -1.23
N ASN A 191 -16.45 -4.19 -1.24
CA ASN A 191 -17.00 -3.54 -2.43
C ASN A 191 -16.24 -2.25 -2.72
N ASP A 192 -15.91 -1.52 -1.65
CA ASP A 192 -15.23 -0.25 -1.70
C ASP A 192 -14.00 -0.28 -0.78
N THR A 193 -12.99 0.52 -1.12
CA THR A 193 -11.82 0.71 -0.26
C THR A 193 -11.45 2.18 -0.23
N HIS A 194 -11.28 2.73 0.97
CA HIS A 194 -10.88 4.12 1.18
C HIS A 194 -9.49 4.19 1.78
N LEU A 195 -8.66 5.10 1.27
CA LEU A 195 -7.40 5.51 1.90
C LEU A 195 -7.56 6.92 2.43
N LEU A 196 -7.32 7.08 3.73
CA LEU A 196 -7.41 8.33 4.46
C LEU A 196 -6.02 8.71 4.95
N GLU A 197 -5.38 9.72 4.35
CA GLU A 197 -4.08 10.22 4.78
C GLU A 197 -4.22 11.44 5.68
N ILE A 198 -3.69 11.31 6.88
CA ILE A 198 -3.63 12.36 7.89
C ILE A 198 -2.17 12.73 8.10
N ASN A 199 -1.79 13.94 7.70
CA ASN A 199 -0.46 14.45 8.04
C ASN A 199 -0.45 14.93 9.51
N ALA A 200 0.32 14.25 10.35
CA ALA A 200 0.35 14.52 11.79
C ALA A 200 0.89 15.94 12.11
N HIS A 201 1.83 16.46 11.32
CA HIS A 201 2.36 17.81 11.51
C HIS A 201 1.28 18.88 11.24
N SER A 202 0.58 18.78 10.11
CA SER A 202 -0.51 19.68 9.72
C SER A 202 -1.70 19.60 10.67
N LEU A 203 -2.07 18.39 11.10
CA LEU A 203 -3.16 18.17 12.05
C LEU A 203 -2.94 18.95 13.35
N PHE A 204 -1.72 18.88 13.91
CA PHE A 204 -1.42 19.54 15.18
C PHE A 204 -1.31 21.05 15.04
N SER A 205 -0.64 21.54 13.98
CA SER A 205 -0.54 22.99 13.74
C SER A 205 -1.91 23.66 13.67
N LYS A 206 -2.89 23.01 13.00
CA LYS A 206 -4.25 23.54 12.86
C LYS A 206 -5.07 23.40 14.14
N TRP A 207 -4.87 22.31 14.88
CA TRP A 207 -5.57 22.13 16.15
C TRP A 207 -5.22 23.22 17.18
N PHE A 208 -3.95 23.64 17.23
CA PHE A 208 -3.52 24.75 18.09
C PHE A 208 -4.09 26.12 17.66
N SER A 209 -4.46 26.31 16.38
CA SER A 209 -5.04 27.55 15.88
C SER A 209 -6.58 27.59 15.93
N GLU A 210 -7.25 26.49 15.60
CA GLU A 210 -8.69 26.45 15.28
C GLU A 210 -9.54 25.61 16.24
N SER A 211 -8.96 25.17 17.37
CA SER A 211 -9.60 24.44 18.48
C SER A 211 -9.88 22.95 18.24
N GLY A 212 -9.90 22.20 19.36
CA GLY A 212 -10.53 20.89 19.63
C GLY A 212 -11.37 20.22 18.54
N LYS A 213 -12.30 21.00 18.00
CA LYS A 213 -13.45 20.55 17.22
C LYS A 213 -13.06 19.94 15.88
N LEU A 214 -12.03 20.44 15.20
CA LEU A 214 -11.64 19.94 13.89
C LEU A 214 -11.16 18.48 13.94
N VAL A 215 -10.34 18.14 14.93
CA VAL A 215 -9.90 16.75 15.14
C VAL A 215 -11.10 15.85 15.45
N MET A 216 -12.07 16.33 16.24
CA MET A 216 -13.27 15.55 16.54
C MET A 216 -14.14 15.33 15.29
N ARG A 217 -14.33 16.36 14.44
CA ARG A 217 -15.05 16.25 13.17
C ARG A 217 -14.35 15.27 12.21
N LEU A 218 -13.03 15.38 12.10
CA LEU A 218 -12.22 14.46 11.29
C LEU A 218 -12.47 13.01 11.72
N PHE A 219 -12.29 12.68 13.00
CA PHE A 219 -12.50 11.30 13.46
C PHE A 219 -13.96 10.85 13.41
N GLN A 220 -14.92 11.77 13.52
CA GLN A 220 -16.33 11.46 13.30
C GLN A 220 -16.57 11.05 11.85
N HIS A 221 -16.04 11.78 10.87
CA HIS A 221 -16.13 11.41 9.47
C HIS A 221 -15.49 10.04 9.18
N ILE A 222 -14.29 9.78 9.73
CA ILE A 222 -13.67 8.43 9.62
C ILE A 222 -14.59 7.36 10.22
N GLN A 223 -15.22 7.66 11.36
CA GLN A 223 -16.13 6.73 12.01
C GLN A 223 -17.35 6.41 11.14
N GLU A 224 -17.91 7.41 10.45
CA GLU A 224 -19.03 7.25 9.51
C GLU A 224 -18.64 6.33 8.33
N LEU A 225 -17.45 6.50 7.74
CA LEU A 225 -16.94 5.60 6.69
C LEU A 225 -16.75 4.17 7.19
N VAL A 226 -16.31 4.02 8.44
CA VAL A 226 -16.01 2.73 9.05
C VAL A 226 -17.26 1.99 9.54
N GLU A 227 -18.43 2.64 9.56
CA GLU A 227 -19.71 2.00 9.87
C GLU A 227 -20.13 0.99 8.80
N ASP A 228 -19.75 1.22 7.54
CA ASP A 228 -19.95 0.26 6.46
C ASP A 228 -18.93 -0.89 6.52
N GLU A 229 -19.39 -2.08 6.91
CA GLU A 229 -18.55 -3.28 7.03
C GLU A 229 -18.20 -3.94 5.68
N GLU A 230 -18.83 -3.50 4.59
CA GLU A 230 -18.50 -3.91 3.21
C GLU A 230 -17.39 -3.03 2.60
N SER A 231 -17.02 -1.94 3.28
CA SER A 231 -15.93 -1.04 2.90
C SER A 231 -14.66 -1.29 3.72
N LEU A 232 -13.49 -1.37 3.08
CA LEU A 232 -12.19 -1.40 3.75
C LEU A 232 -11.65 0.02 3.95
N VAL A 233 -11.31 0.41 5.17
CA VAL A 233 -10.75 1.74 5.45
C VAL A 233 -9.30 1.65 5.91
N CYS A 234 -8.39 2.17 5.08
CA CYS A 234 -6.97 2.30 5.38
C CYS A 234 -6.68 3.71 5.90
N VAL A 235 -6.34 3.85 7.19
CA VAL A 235 -6.00 5.13 7.81
C VAL A 235 -4.49 5.29 7.88
N LEU A 236 -3.92 6.14 7.04
CA LEU A 236 -2.50 6.49 7.01
C LEU A 236 -2.24 7.73 7.86
N ILE A 237 -1.36 7.61 8.85
CA ILE A 237 -0.86 8.73 9.65
C ILE A 237 0.60 8.96 9.30
N ASP A 238 0.84 10.04 8.57
CA ASP A 238 2.18 10.38 8.11
C ASP A 238 2.92 11.24 9.16
N GLU A 239 4.23 11.00 9.31
CA GLU A 239 5.12 11.75 10.20
C GLU A 239 4.72 11.73 11.69
N VAL A 240 4.45 10.53 12.24
CA VAL A 240 4.02 10.37 13.66
C VAL A 240 5.06 10.86 14.68
N GLU A 241 6.31 11.09 14.28
CA GLU A 241 7.30 11.74 15.14
C GLU A 241 6.90 13.14 15.58
N SER A 242 6.11 13.86 14.77
CA SER A 242 5.62 15.19 15.11
C SER A 242 4.72 15.17 16.36
N LEU A 243 3.95 14.08 16.52
CA LEU A 243 3.13 13.79 17.70
C LEU A 243 4.00 13.59 18.94
N THR A 244 5.10 12.85 18.77
CA THR A 244 6.06 12.54 19.83
C THR A 244 6.75 13.81 20.32
N ALA A 245 7.16 14.67 19.37
CA ALA A 245 7.83 15.93 19.65
C ALA A 245 6.92 16.90 20.41
N ALA A 246 5.68 17.08 19.94
CA ALA A 246 4.67 17.92 20.60
C ALA A 246 4.33 17.43 22.02
N ARG A 247 4.28 16.11 22.23
CA ARG A 247 4.07 15.53 23.55
C ARG A 247 5.26 15.79 24.48
N SER A 248 6.48 15.68 23.96
CA SER A 248 7.73 15.85 24.73
C SER A 248 7.99 17.31 25.08
N SER A 249 7.73 18.26 24.17
CA SER A 249 7.84 19.71 24.41
C SER A 249 6.90 20.15 25.54
N ALA A 250 5.66 19.68 25.52
CA ALA A 250 4.66 20.01 26.52
C ALA A 250 4.99 19.43 27.91
N LEU A 251 5.53 18.21 27.99
CA LEU A 251 6.03 17.64 29.25
C LEU A 251 7.26 18.39 29.79
N GLY A 252 8.07 18.98 28.91
CA GLY A 252 9.23 19.80 29.25
C GLY A 252 8.90 21.24 29.70
N GLY A 253 7.62 21.62 29.72
CA GLY A 253 7.15 22.92 30.21
C GLY A 253 7.27 24.09 29.22
N SER A 254 7.61 23.83 27.95
CA SER A 254 7.71 24.88 26.92
C SER A 254 6.39 25.18 26.21
N GLU A 255 5.39 24.29 26.32
CA GLU A 255 4.06 24.45 25.74
C GLU A 255 2.95 24.11 26.76
N PRO A 256 1.72 24.63 26.58
CA PRO A 256 0.60 24.33 27.48
C PRO A 256 0.35 22.82 27.58
N GLY A 257 0.00 22.34 28.78
CA GLY A 257 -0.36 20.92 29.02
C GLY A 257 -1.54 20.40 28.19
N ASP A 258 -2.21 21.29 27.45
CA ASP A 258 -3.25 20.96 26.48
C ASP A 258 -2.71 20.12 25.32
N ALA A 259 -1.48 20.36 24.85
CA ALA A 259 -0.84 19.59 23.78
C ALA A 259 -0.79 18.08 24.08
N VAL A 260 -0.44 17.70 25.33
CA VAL A 260 -0.42 16.29 25.76
C VAL A 260 -1.82 15.67 25.74
N ARG A 261 -2.85 16.44 26.13
CA ARG A 261 -4.24 15.97 26.13
C ARG A 261 -4.72 15.68 24.70
N VAL A 262 -4.27 16.46 23.73
CA VAL A 262 -4.59 16.27 22.31
C VAL A 262 -3.97 15.03 21.76
N VAL A 263 -2.67 14.86 21.96
CA VAL A 263 -1.96 13.66 21.50
C VAL A 263 -2.66 12.42 22.06
N ASN A 264 -3.02 12.44 23.35
CA ASN A 264 -3.79 11.35 23.96
C ASN A 264 -5.19 11.18 23.36
N ALA A 265 -5.90 12.25 23.01
CA ALA A 265 -7.21 12.18 22.36
C ALA A 265 -7.12 11.54 20.98
N VAL A 266 -6.15 11.96 20.16
CA VAL A 266 -5.88 11.37 18.83
C VAL A 266 -5.53 9.89 18.98
N LEU A 267 -4.59 9.54 19.87
CA LEU A 267 -4.24 8.14 20.15
C LEU A 267 -5.45 7.31 20.60
N THR A 268 -6.35 7.90 21.40
CA THR A 268 -7.59 7.23 21.84
C THR A 268 -8.53 6.98 20.66
N GLN A 269 -8.65 7.91 19.71
CA GLN A 269 -9.47 7.70 18.52
C GLN A 269 -8.88 6.62 17.61
N LEU A 270 -7.57 6.60 17.42
CA LEU A 270 -6.88 5.53 16.69
C LEU A 270 -7.06 4.16 17.37
N ASP A 271 -7.02 4.14 18.71
CA ASP A 271 -7.30 2.94 19.49
C ASP A 271 -8.73 2.43 19.31
N ASN A 272 -9.69 3.30 19.01
CA ASN A 272 -11.06 2.92 18.70
C ASN A 272 -11.21 2.43 17.27
N LEU A 273 -10.60 3.12 16.30
CA LEU A 273 -10.63 2.75 14.89
C LEU A 273 -10.04 1.36 14.66
N ARG A 274 -8.90 1.03 15.28
CA ARG A 274 -8.27 -0.29 15.09
C ARG A 274 -9.11 -1.48 15.59
N LYS A 275 -10.11 -1.25 16.44
CA LYS A 275 -11.03 -2.30 16.90
C LYS A 275 -12.03 -2.68 15.81
N ARG A 276 -12.32 -1.76 14.88
CA ARG A 276 -13.29 -1.97 13.80
C ARG A 276 -12.74 -2.99 12.80
N PRO A 277 -13.56 -3.96 12.39
CA PRO A 277 -13.06 -5.16 11.73
C PRO A 277 -12.50 -4.91 10.32
N ASN A 278 -12.94 -3.83 9.70
CA ASN A 278 -12.66 -3.36 8.36
C ASN A 278 -11.65 -2.20 8.33
N VAL A 279 -10.89 -1.98 9.41
CA VAL A 279 -9.88 -0.91 9.50
C VAL A 279 -8.47 -1.46 9.55
N LEU A 280 -7.59 -0.87 8.74
CA LEU A 280 -6.14 -1.02 8.83
C LEU A 280 -5.49 0.34 9.09
N VAL A 281 -4.68 0.44 10.15
CA VAL A 281 -3.94 1.66 10.47
C VAL A 281 -2.51 1.53 9.95
N LEU A 282 -2.08 2.50 9.15
CA LEU A 282 -0.74 2.64 8.61
C LEU A 282 -0.10 3.88 9.24
N ALA A 283 1.15 3.79 9.65
CA ALA A 283 1.88 4.90 10.25
C ALA A 283 3.28 5.00 9.68
N THR A 284 3.79 6.22 9.49
CA THR A 284 5.17 6.45 9.07
C THR A 284 5.93 7.27 10.11
N SER A 285 7.22 6.99 10.26
CA SER A 285 8.11 7.84 11.05
C SER A 285 9.49 8.08 10.42
N ASN A 286 9.96 9.33 10.38
CA ASN A 286 11.32 9.62 9.90
C ASN A 286 12.41 9.39 10.95
N LEU A 287 12.03 9.16 12.22
CA LEU A 287 12.97 8.95 13.32
C LEU A 287 13.29 7.45 13.46
N SER A 288 14.52 7.06 13.16
CA SER A 288 14.95 5.67 13.33
C SER A 288 15.17 5.27 14.80
N SER A 289 15.33 6.24 15.72
CA SER A 289 15.68 5.99 17.14
C SER A 289 14.72 6.58 18.17
N ALA A 290 13.87 7.55 17.80
CA ALA A 290 13.01 8.28 18.74
C ALA A 290 11.56 8.31 18.27
N ILE A 291 10.91 7.14 18.22
CA ILE A 291 9.49 7.00 17.92
C ILE A 291 8.70 7.00 19.24
N ASP A 292 7.52 7.61 19.30
CA ASP A 292 6.66 7.52 20.49
C ASP A 292 6.42 6.04 20.84
N ILE A 293 6.68 5.69 22.09
CA ILE A 293 6.38 4.39 22.67
C ILE A 293 4.90 4.02 22.44
N ALA A 294 4.00 5.00 22.42
CA ALA A 294 2.59 4.79 22.14
C ALA A 294 2.31 4.17 20.77
N PHE A 295 3.02 4.58 19.71
CA PHE A 295 2.87 3.97 18.39
C PHE A 295 3.61 2.63 18.30
N VAL A 296 4.80 2.56 18.91
CA VAL A 296 5.61 1.34 18.92
C VAL A 296 4.88 0.20 19.65
N ASP A 297 4.25 0.46 20.79
CA ASP A 297 3.55 -0.59 21.56
C ASP A 297 2.26 -1.06 20.88
N ARG A 298 1.67 -0.22 20.02
CA ARG A 298 0.46 -0.52 19.27
C ARG A 298 0.73 -1.19 17.92
N ALA A 299 1.93 -1.09 17.38
CA ALA A 299 2.29 -1.62 16.08
C ALA A 299 2.64 -3.11 16.16
N ASP A 300 1.92 -3.95 15.41
CA ASP A 300 2.26 -5.37 15.27
C ASP A 300 3.44 -5.54 14.34
N ILE A 301 3.48 -4.75 13.25
CA ILE A 301 4.61 -4.69 12.32
C ILE A 301 5.36 -3.38 12.52
N LYS A 302 6.67 -3.51 12.73
CA LYS A 302 7.63 -2.41 12.81
C LYS A 302 8.67 -2.63 11.73
N GLN A 303 8.39 -2.10 10.54
CA GLN A 303 9.26 -2.29 9.40
C GLN A 303 10.23 -1.12 9.27
N TYR A 304 11.52 -1.40 9.38
CA TYR A 304 12.55 -0.43 9.05
C TYR A 304 12.70 -0.33 7.53
N VAL A 305 12.62 0.90 7.00
CA VAL A 305 12.81 1.20 5.57
C VAL A 305 14.06 2.09 5.44
N GLY A 306 15.19 1.43 5.23
CA GLY A 306 16.50 2.05 5.11
C GLY A 306 16.79 2.66 3.74
N LEU A 307 18.01 3.19 3.59
CA LEU A 307 18.51 3.64 2.29
C LEU A 307 18.71 2.44 1.35
N PRO A 308 18.37 2.56 0.06
CA PRO A 308 18.42 1.43 -0.86
C PRO A 308 19.86 0.94 -1.04
N PRO A 309 20.11 -0.39 -0.96
CA PRO A 309 21.44 -0.96 -1.23
C PRO A 309 21.85 -0.76 -2.69
N ALA A 310 23.12 -1.01 -3.02
CA ALA A 310 23.64 -0.78 -4.37
C ALA A 310 22.84 -1.51 -5.47
N ARG A 311 22.36 -2.73 -5.18
CA ARG A 311 21.50 -3.50 -6.09
C ARG A 311 20.15 -2.83 -6.33
N ALA A 312 19.51 -2.33 -5.27
CA ALA A 312 18.24 -1.61 -5.38
C ALA A 312 18.42 -0.29 -6.15
N ARG A 313 19.48 0.47 -5.87
CA ARG A 313 19.80 1.70 -6.63
C ARG A 313 20.03 1.42 -8.11
N HIS A 314 20.73 0.34 -8.46
CA HIS A 314 20.89 -0.09 -9.84
C HIS A 314 19.54 -0.39 -10.50
N ALA A 315 18.65 -1.12 -9.83
CA ALA A 315 17.32 -1.43 -10.33
C ALA A 315 16.48 -0.17 -10.55
N ILE A 316 16.48 0.78 -9.60
CA ILE A 316 15.81 2.07 -9.72
C ILE A 316 16.32 2.84 -10.95
N LEU A 317 17.64 3.03 -11.07
CA LEU A 317 18.23 3.75 -12.20
C LEU A 317 17.96 3.08 -13.54
N ARG A 318 18.02 1.74 -13.59
CA ARG A 318 17.70 0.96 -14.79
C ARG A 318 16.23 1.13 -15.17
N GLY A 319 15.31 1.15 -14.20
CA GLY A 319 13.88 1.42 -14.40
C GLY A 319 13.64 2.81 -14.98
N CYS A 320 14.24 3.85 -14.39
CA CYS A 320 14.14 5.22 -14.92
C CYS A 320 14.65 5.32 -16.35
N LEU A 321 15.80 4.70 -16.65
CA LEU A 321 16.36 4.74 -17.99
C LEU A 321 15.52 3.95 -19.01
N ALA A 322 14.96 2.81 -18.62
CA ALA A 322 14.01 2.07 -19.45
C ALA A 322 12.76 2.89 -19.78
N GLU A 323 12.25 3.66 -18.82
CA GLU A 323 11.12 4.56 -19.03
C GLU A 323 11.49 5.72 -19.98
N LEU A 324 12.66 6.34 -19.81
CA LEU A 324 13.15 7.36 -20.75
C LEU A 324 13.35 6.79 -22.17
N MET A 325 13.78 5.54 -22.30
CA MET A 325 13.88 4.86 -23.59
C MET A 325 12.51 4.62 -24.20
N ARG A 326 11.54 4.15 -23.40
CA ARG A 326 10.14 3.94 -23.82
C ARG A 326 9.50 5.25 -24.30
N ALA A 327 9.78 6.36 -23.62
CA ALA A 327 9.33 7.69 -23.98
C ALA A 327 10.11 8.31 -25.18
N GLY A 328 11.12 7.63 -25.72
CA GLY A 328 11.94 8.13 -26.82
C GLY A 328 12.90 9.26 -26.45
N LEU A 329 13.15 9.48 -25.16
CA LEU A 329 14.06 10.52 -24.65
C LEU A 329 15.50 10.02 -24.48
N ALA A 330 15.71 8.70 -24.48
CA ALA A 330 17.03 8.08 -24.35
C ALA A 330 17.25 6.97 -25.39
N HIS A 331 18.41 6.99 -26.04
CA HIS A 331 18.84 5.96 -27.00
C HIS A 331 20.25 5.48 -26.66
N PRO A 332 20.40 4.59 -25.66
CA PRO A 332 21.72 4.10 -25.29
C PRO A 332 22.30 3.28 -26.45
N PRO A 333 23.62 3.43 -26.75
CA PRO A 333 24.27 2.71 -27.84
C PRO A 333 24.41 1.20 -27.58
N ARG A 334 24.09 0.74 -26.35
CA ARG A 334 24.14 -0.65 -25.91
C ARG A 334 22.93 -0.96 -25.02
N PRO A 335 22.53 -2.24 -24.90
CA PRO A 335 21.54 -2.65 -23.92
C PRO A 335 21.94 -2.23 -22.50
N LEU A 336 20.94 -1.97 -21.66
CA LEU A 336 21.17 -1.63 -20.26
C LEU A 336 21.86 -2.78 -19.53
N ALA A 337 22.94 -2.46 -18.83
CA ALA A 337 23.71 -3.45 -18.10
C ALA A 337 22.86 -4.17 -17.05
N THR A 338 23.11 -5.47 -16.90
CA THR A 338 22.61 -6.25 -15.77
C THR A 338 23.35 -5.87 -14.49
N TRP A 339 22.75 -6.20 -13.34
CA TRP A 339 23.41 -5.97 -12.05
C TRP A 339 24.79 -6.63 -11.98
N GLU A 340 24.95 -7.83 -12.52
CA GLU A 340 26.22 -8.57 -12.51
C GLU A 340 27.30 -7.90 -13.36
N GLU A 341 26.92 -7.31 -14.50
CA GLU A 341 27.84 -6.53 -15.34
C GLU A 341 28.25 -5.23 -14.66
N ALA A 342 27.28 -4.51 -14.07
CA ALA A 342 27.54 -3.28 -13.33
C ALA A 342 28.44 -3.52 -12.11
N ALA A 343 28.17 -4.57 -11.33
CA ALA A 343 28.97 -4.96 -10.17
C ALA A 343 30.41 -5.34 -10.55
N ARG A 344 30.59 -6.09 -11.65
CA ARG A 344 31.93 -6.43 -12.19
C ARG A 344 32.68 -5.20 -12.69
N GLY A 345 32.00 -4.26 -13.33
CA GLY A 345 32.59 -3.00 -13.78
C GLY A 345 33.10 -2.15 -12.62
N ALA A 346 32.31 -2.02 -11.55
CA ALA A 346 32.69 -1.28 -10.34
C ALA A 346 33.88 -1.89 -9.60
N ALA A 347 34.04 -3.22 -9.64
CA ALA A 347 35.16 -3.93 -9.01
C ALA A 347 36.49 -3.76 -9.78
N ARG A 348 36.45 -3.54 -11.10
CA ARG A 348 37.65 -3.34 -11.95
C ARG A 348 38.16 -1.90 -11.95
N GLY A 349 37.35 -0.94 -11.52
CA GLY A 349 37.69 0.48 -11.48
C GLY A 349 38.25 0.98 -10.14
N ARG A 350 38.65 0.08 -9.23
CA ARG A 350 39.30 0.41 -7.96
C ARG A 350 40.77 0.02 -7.95
#